data_AF-A0A7X6DIV5-F1
#
_entry.id   AF-A0A7X6DIV5-F1
#
_cell.length_a   1.000
_cell.length_b   1.000
_cell.length_c   1.000
_cell.angle_alpha   90.00
_cell.angle_beta   90.00
_cell.angle_gamma   90.00
#
_symmetry.space_group_name_H-M   'P 1'
#
loop_
_entity.id
_entity.type
_entity.pdbx_description
1 polymer ?
#
loop_
_entity_poly.entity_id
_entity_poly.type
_entity_poly.pdbx_seq_one_letter_code
_entity_poly.pdbx_strand_id
1 'polypeptide(L)'
;MFLHTTPKADRALRSGVQTLALRERSLLLLAERRAPATRLRRLFHGMGEQIVSDLLRDGYLAPAAAIRTPDHAAAAAAEPSAEPIDE
;
A
#
# COMPACT_ATOMS: atom_id res chain seq x y z
N MET A 1 1.26 -17.89 2.33
CA MET A 1 0.35 -16.78 2.73
C MET A 1 0.06 -15.92 1.51
N PHE A 2 -1.21 -15.60 1.26
CA PHE A 2 -1.66 -14.75 0.16
C PHE A 2 -1.94 -13.33 0.66
N LEU A 3 -1.77 -12.35 -0.22
CA LEU A 3 -2.07 -10.94 0.04
C LEU A 3 -3.19 -10.50 -0.89
N HIS A 4 -4.09 -9.67 -0.37
CA HIS A 4 -5.16 -9.04 -1.13
C HIS A 4 -4.99 -7.53 -1.11
N THR A 5 -5.45 -6.88 -2.17
CA THR A 5 -5.57 -5.43 -2.24
C THR A 5 -6.74 -4.95 -1.39
N THR A 6 -6.55 -3.86 -0.67
CA THR A 6 -7.62 -3.21 0.10
C THR A 6 -8.43 -2.24 -0.77
N PRO A 7 -9.61 -1.78 -0.31
CA PRO A 7 -10.36 -0.73 -1.00
C PRO A 7 -9.55 0.57 -1.19
N LYS A 8 -8.61 0.85 -0.28
CA LYS A 8 -7.67 1.99 -0.37
C LYS A 8 -6.73 1.84 -1.56
N ALA A 9 -6.14 0.65 -1.74
CA ALA A 9 -5.27 0.34 -2.88
C ALA A 9 -6.02 0.43 -4.19
N ASP A 10 -7.22 -0.13 -4.23
CA ASP A 10 -8.08 -0.09 -5.40
C ASP A 10 -8.42 1.37 -5.82
N ARG A 11 -8.81 2.22 -4.87
CA ARG A 11 -9.05 3.65 -5.15
C ARG A 11 -7.78 4.34 -5.67
N ALA A 12 -6.61 4.03 -5.11
CA ALA A 12 -5.34 4.64 -5.51
C ALA A 12 -4.83 4.14 -6.88
N LEU A 13 -5.16 2.90 -7.25
CA LEU A 13 -4.94 2.38 -8.60
C LEU A 13 -5.84 3.07 -9.63
N ARG A 14 -7.13 3.27 -9.30
CA ARG A 14 -8.09 3.94 -10.18
C ARG A 14 -7.85 5.45 -10.33
N SER A 15 -7.37 6.14 -9.30
CA SER A 15 -7.24 7.60 -9.34
C SER A 15 -6.14 8.08 -10.29
N GLY A 16 -5.17 7.23 -10.64
CA GLY A 16 -4.06 7.58 -11.53
C GLY A 16 -3.08 8.62 -10.97
N VAL A 17 -3.41 9.28 -9.85
CA VAL A 17 -2.59 10.32 -9.20
C VAL A 17 -1.32 9.69 -8.62
N GLN A 18 -0.19 10.40 -8.68
CA GLN A 18 1.17 9.90 -8.40
C GLN A 18 1.47 9.51 -6.93
N THR A 19 0.48 9.10 -6.14
CA THR A 19 0.73 8.70 -4.74
C THR A 19 1.45 7.36 -4.60
N LEU A 20 1.38 6.48 -5.61
CA LEU A 20 2.13 5.23 -5.66
C LEU A 20 3.10 5.20 -6.85
N ALA A 21 4.33 4.82 -6.57
CA ALA A 21 5.35 4.52 -7.55
C ALA A 21 4.96 3.31 -8.42
N LEU A 22 5.56 3.23 -9.62
CA LEU A 22 5.30 2.18 -10.60
C LEU A 22 5.44 0.76 -10.01
N ARG A 23 6.42 0.56 -9.13
CA ARG A 23 6.71 -0.74 -8.50
C ARG A 23 5.60 -1.17 -7.55
N GLU A 24 5.14 -0.25 -6.71
CA GLU A 24 4.05 -0.47 -5.77
C GLU A 24 2.75 -0.79 -6.49
N ARG A 25 2.42 0.00 -7.53
CA ARG A 25 1.25 -0.25 -8.38
C ARG A 25 1.30 -1.62 -9.03
N SER A 26 2.45 -1.99 -9.58
CA SER A 26 2.67 -3.32 -10.16
C SER A 26 2.46 -4.43 -9.12
N LEU A 27 2.90 -4.20 -7.89
CA LEU A 27 2.68 -5.12 -6.76
C LEU A 27 1.20 -5.30 -6.42
N LEU A 28 0.48 -4.20 -6.32
CA LEU A 28 -0.96 -4.20 -6.00
C LEU A 28 -1.75 -4.95 -7.09
N LEU A 29 -1.47 -4.67 -8.38
CA LEU A 29 -2.13 -5.37 -9.50
C LEU A 29 -1.86 -6.89 -9.50
N LEU A 30 -0.66 -7.31 -9.10
CA LEU A 30 -0.34 -8.73 -8.97
C LEU A 30 -0.99 -9.37 -7.74
N ALA A 31 -1.07 -8.65 -6.63
CA ALA A 31 -1.77 -9.09 -5.42
C ALA A 31 -3.28 -9.24 -5.67
N GLU A 32 -3.88 -8.36 -6.46
CA GLU A 32 -5.28 -8.44 -6.89
C GLU A 32 -5.57 -9.75 -7.64
N ARG A 33 -4.62 -10.24 -8.44
CA ARG A 33 -4.68 -11.54 -9.13
C ARG A 33 -4.36 -12.74 -8.23
N ARG A 34 -4.43 -12.57 -6.90
CA ARG A 34 -4.12 -13.58 -5.87
C ARG A 34 -2.70 -14.16 -5.96
N ALA A 35 -1.72 -13.33 -6.32
CA ALA A 35 -0.32 -13.78 -6.29
C ALA A 35 0.16 -14.04 -4.85
N PRO A 36 0.96 -15.09 -4.61
CA PRO A 36 1.52 -15.36 -3.29
C PRO A 36 2.59 -14.33 -2.91
N ALA A 37 2.64 -13.97 -1.62
CA ALA A 37 3.60 -12.97 -1.10
C ALA A 37 5.06 -13.31 -1.48
N THR A 38 5.44 -14.58 -1.45
CA THR A 38 6.79 -15.05 -1.82
C THR A 38 7.13 -14.80 -3.30
N ARG A 39 6.13 -14.78 -4.18
CA ARG A 39 6.35 -14.44 -5.60
C ARG A 39 6.46 -12.93 -5.78
N LEU A 40 5.60 -12.19 -5.11
CA LEU A 40 5.59 -10.73 -5.08
C LEU A 40 6.93 -10.15 -4.60
N ARG A 41 7.44 -10.66 -3.48
CA ARG A 41 8.74 -10.26 -2.88
C ARG A 41 9.93 -10.54 -3.81
N ARG A 42 9.91 -11.65 -4.53
CA ARG A 42 10.99 -12.08 -5.44
C ARG A 42 11.08 -11.30 -6.75
N LEU A 43 9.99 -10.67 -7.18
CA LEU A 43 9.95 -9.94 -8.47
C LEU A 43 10.83 -8.69 -8.51
N PHE A 44 11.19 -8.14 -7.34
CA PHE A 44 11.94 -6.89 -7.23
C PHE A 44 13.33 -7.08 -6.60
N HIS A 45 13.97 -8.24 -6.83
CA HIS A 45 15.39 -8.49 -6.51
C HIS A 45 15.83 -8.03 -5.09
N GLY A 46 14.99 -8.25 -4.08
CA GLY A 46 15.27 -7.87 -2.68
C GLY A 46 14.55 -6.61 -2.20
N MET A 47 14.12 -5.71 -3.09
CA MET A 47 13.29 -4.54 -2.71
C MET A 47 11.80 -4.90 -2.53
N GLY A 48 11.35 -6.01 -3.09
CA GLY A 48 9.94 -6.43 -3.01
C GLY A 48 9.50 -6.73 -1.58
N GLU A 49 10.46 -7.11 -0.73
CA GLU A 49 10.30 -7.27 0.71
C GLU A 49 9.88 -5.97 1.39
N GLN A 50 10.70 -4.93 1.19
CA GLN A 50 10.47 -3.61 1.75
C GLN A 50 9.15 -3.03 1.24
N ILE A 51 8.92 -3.10 -0.08
CA ILE A 51 7.71 -2.54 -0.69
C ILE A 51 6.45 -3.25 -0.18
N VAL A 52 6.47 -4.58 -0.04
CA VAL A 52 5.32 -5.31 0.53
C VAL A 52 5.09 -4.93 1.99
N SER A 53 6.16 -4.74 2.76
CA SER A 53 6.07 -4.30 4.16
C SER A 53 5.47 -2.90 4.28
N ASP A 54 5.90 -1.96 3.44
CA ASP A 54 5.40 -0.59 3.43
C ASP A 54 3.92 -0.56 2.99
N LEU A 55 3.56 -1.30 1.94
CA LEU A 55 2.17 -1.42 1.50
C LEU A 55 1.25 -2.09 2.54
N LEU A 56 1.76 -3.02 3.34
CA LEU A 56 1.03 -3.61 4.47
C LEU A 56 0.85 -2.59 5.60
N ARG A 57 1.91 -1.86 5.95
CA ARG A 57 1.88 -0.81 6.98
C ARG A 57 0.93 0.32 6.62
N ASP A 58 0.92 0.72 5.35
CA ASP A 58 0.06 1.78 4.83
C ASP A 58 -1.38 1.32 4.57
N GLY A 59 -1.68 0.04 4.78
CA GLY A 59 -3.01 -0.53 4.60
C GLY A 59 -3.45 -0.65 3.14
N TYR A 60 -2.51 -0.68 2.19
CA TYR A 60 -2.78 -0.99 0.79
C TYR A 60 -2.87 -2.50 0.51
N LEU A 61 -2.15 -3.31 1.29
CA LEU A 61 -2.23 -4.76 1.26
C LEU A 61 -2.79 -5.31 2.58
N ALA A 62 -3.46 -6.45 2.51
CA ALA A 62 -3.94 -7.19 3.68
C ALA A 62 -3.67 -8.70 3.55
N PRO A 63 -3.30 -9.38 4.64
CA PRO A 63 -3.30 -10.84 4.73
C PRO A 63 -4.65 -11.47 4.33
N ALA A 64 -4.63 -12.51 3.50
CA ALA A 64 -5.83 -13.27 3.15
C ALA A 64 -6.58 -13.89 4.34
N ALA A 65 -5.88 -14.12 5.45
CA ALA A 65 -6.48 -14.63 6.69
C ALA A 65 -7.17 -13.54 7.53
N ALA A 66 -6.96 -12.26 7.21
CA ALA A 66 -7.49 -11.13 7.96
C ALA A 66 -8.74 -10.56 7.30
N ILE A 67 -9.82 -11.36 7.19
CA ILE A 67 -11.15 -10.80 7.04
C ILE A 67 -11.66 -10.44 8.44
N ARG A 68 -11.19 -9.29 8.94
CA ARG A 68 -11.90 -8.43 9.89
C ARG A 68 -11.48 -7.00 9.58
N THR A 69 -12.21 -6.37 8.65
CA THR A 69 -12.37 -4.91 8.64
C THR A 69 -13.37 -4.51 9.74
N PRO A 70 -13.38 -3.26 10.24
CA PRO A 70 -12.57 -2.10 9.88
C PRO A 70 -11.83 -1.47 11.08
N ASP A 71 -10.72 -0.77 10.84
CA ASP A 71 -10.45 0.59 11.34
C ASP A 71 -8.97 0.94 11.07
N HIS A 72 -8.73 1.87 10.14
CA HIS A 72 -7.88 3.02 10.45
C HIS A 72 -8.12 4.11 9.41
N ALA A 73 -9.14 4.89 9.68
CA ALA A 73 -9.16 6.29 9.28
C ALA A 73 -8.17 7.05 10.18
N ALA A 74 -6.86 6.88 9.96
CA ALA A 74 -5.85 7.80 10.51
C ALA A 74 -4.55 7.70 9.69
N ALA A 75 -4.60 8.29 8.50
CA ALA A 75 -3.40 8.74 7.79
C ALA A 75 -3.74 9.82 6.74
N ALA A 76 -4.77 10.61 7.01
CA ALA A 76 -5.03 11.85 6.29
C ALA A 76 -5.03 12.97 7.34
N ALA A 77 -4.16 13.96 7.13
CA ALA A 77 -3.85 15.10 7.99
C ALA A 77 -2.76 14.88 9.07
N ALA A 78 -1.54 14.60 8.63
CA ALA A 78 -0.35 15.20 9.23
C ALA A 78 0.45 15.86 8.11
N GLU A 79 -0.11 16.95 7.56
CA GLU A 79 0.67 17.90 6.77
C GLU A 79 1.65 18.61 7.72
N PRO A 80 2.94 18.74 7.36
CA PRO A 80 3.88 19.50 8.16
C PRO A 80 3.58 20.98 7.93
N SER A 81 3.00 21.65 8.92
CA SER A 81 2.91 23.11 8.90
C SER A 81 4.29 23.68 9.27
N ALA A 82 5.13 23.83 8.24
CA ALA A 82 6.04 24.97 8.11
C ALA A 82 5.20 26.05 7.39
N GLU A 83 5.04 27.28 7.85
CA GLU A 83 6.07 28.28 8.16
C GLU A 83 5.44 29.53 8.89
N PRO A 84 6.19 30.60 9.23
CA PRO A 84 6.19 31.31 10.51
C PRO A 84 5.20 32.49 10.58
N ILE A 85 4.92 32.99 11.79
CA ILE A 85 4.25 34.29 11.99
C ILE A 85 5.17 35.15 12.88
N ASP A 86 5.74 36.17 12.27
CA ASP A 86 6.36 37.35 12.90
C ASP A 86 5.25 38.17 13.59
N GLU A 87 5.40 38.45 14.89
CA GLU A 87 4.82 39.64 15.57
C GLU A 87 5.65 40.00 16.82
#